data_AF-A0A933TLZ1-F1
#
_entry.id   AF-A0A933TLZ1-F1
#
_cell.length_a   1.000
_cell.length_b   1.000
_cell.length_c   1.000
_cell.angle_alpha   90.00
_cell.angle_beta   90.00
_cell.angle_gamma   90.00
#
_symmetry.space_group_name_H-M   'P 1'
#
loop_
_entity.id
_entity.type
_entity.pdbx_description
1 polymer ?
#
loop_
_entity_poly.entity_id
_entity_poly.type
_entity_poly.pdbx_seq_one_letter_code
_entity_poly.pdbx_strand_id
1 'polypeptide(L)'
;MPQDTHPDLPYNRERELQSRLNRFFVEEFDLPEKDYAGSLGLSSLLNLKSVLSDINNTITLKLALGLADWASEQFKLDDAATKELRRIVLDAKPNSNGFDVWLGYPIAFVAEVKCNIPVNGGNKYGARQRHGIVADINALLNGKRKASMMTKGIPKIMAFLDLPEIRAANVHLLKTDLSLLTKLVFLPPGQAPTNLEYVHGVYISIEA
;
A
#
# COMPACT_ATOMS: atom_id res chain seq x y z
N MET A 1 36.61 -17.06 -16.69
CA MET A 1 35.30 -17.23 -17.35
C MET A 1 35.37 -16.50 -18.68
N PRO A 2 34.94 -17.10 -19.79
CA PRO A 2 34.99 -16.45 -21.09
C PRO A 2 34.02 -15.26 -21.08
N GLN A 3 34.49 -14.12 -21.58
CA GLN A 3 33.67 -12.95 -21.85
C GLN A 3 32.80 -13.26 -23.08
N ASP A 4 31.48 -13.28 -22.90
CA ASP A 4 30.53 -13.35 -24.01
C ASP A 4 30.66 -12.08 -24.86
N THR A 5 31.39 -12.21 -25.97
CA THR A 5 31.49 -11.20 -27.02
C THR A 5 30.31 -11.36 -27.98
N HIS A 6 29.10 -11.02 -27.52
CA HIS A 6 28.01 -10.73 -28.45
C HIS A 6 28.14 -9.28 -28.92
N PRO A 7 28.08 -9.00 -30.24
CA PRO A 7 28.02 -7.63 -30.73
C PRO A 7 26.81 -6.93 -30.10
N ASP A 8 26.99 -5.69 -29.64
CA ASP A 8 25.94 -4.86 -29.03
C ASP A 8 24.75 -4.75 -30.01
N LEU A 9 23.82 -5.69 -29.89
CA LEU A 9 22.56 -5.65 -30.61
C LEU A 9 21.88 -4.33 -30.23
N PRO A 10 21.39 -3.55 -31.20
CA PRO A 10 20.72 -2.30 -30.90
C PRO A 10 19.55 -2.58 -29.95
N TYR A 11 19.44 -1.75 -28.92
CA TYR A 11 18.38 -1.84 -27.92
C TYR A 11 17.01 -1.97 -28.59
N ASN A 12 16.29 -3.06 -28.26
CA ASN A 12 14.94 -3.31 -28.75
C ASN A 12 13.96 -3.32 -27.57
N ARG A 13 13.25 -2.21 -27.42
CA ARG A 13 12.25 -2.00 -26.36
C ARG A 13 11.12 -3.01 -26.38
N GLU A 14 10.67 -3.44 -27.57
CA GLU A 14 9.59 -4.41 -27.70
C GLU A 14 10.00 -5.78 -27.17
N ARG A 15 11.19 -6.25 -27.57
CA ARG A 15 11.77 -7.50 -27.05
C ARG A 15 11.98 -7.44 -25.54
N GLU A 16 12.50 -6.33 -25.01
CA GLU A 16 12.69 -6.19 -23.56
C GLU A 16 11.36 -6.32 -22.80
N LEU A 17 10.30 -5.66 -23.28
CA LEU A 17 8.98 -5.73 -22.66
C LEU A 17 8.39 -7.14 -22.74
N GLN A 18 8.52 -7.83 -23.89
CA GLN A 18 8.11 -9.23 -24.04
C GLN A 18 8.86 -10.14 -23.09
N SER A 19 10.20 -10.06 -23.05
CA SER A 19 11.03 -10.89 -22.18
C SER A 19 10.66 -10.72 -20.71
N ARG A 20 10.41 -9.48 -20.25
CA ARG A 20 9.99 -9.22 -18.87
C ARG A 20 8.65 -9.86 -18.53
N LEU A 21 7.69 -9.82 -19.46
CA LEU A 21 6.36 -10.39 -19.25
C LEU A 21 6.38 -11.92 -19.30
N ASN A 22 7.14 -12.51 -20.22
CA ASN A 22 7.36 -13.96 -20.28
C ASN A 22 8.01 -14.49 -19.00
N ARG A 23 9.06 -13.79 -18.52
CA ARG A 23 9.73 -14.15 -17.27
C ARG A 23 8.77 -14.14 -16.08
N PHE A 24 7.92 -13.11 -15.97
CA PHE A 24 6.88 -13.07 -14.92
C PHE A 24 5.95 -14.29 -14.97
N PHE A 25 5.46 -14.67 -16.17
CA PHE A 25 4.59 -15.84 -16.30
C PHE A 25 5.28 -17.15 -15.94
N VAL A 26 6.53 -17.31 -16.32
CA VAL A 26 7.33 -18.52 -16.01
C VAL A 26 7.62 -18.59 -14.52
N GLU A 27 8.17 -17.53 -13.92
CA GLU A 27 8.66 -17.53 -12.55
C GLU A 27 7.53 -17.53 -11.51
N GLU A 28 6.48 -16.73 -11.71
CA GLU A 28 5.43 -16.55 -10.68
C GLU A 28 4.32 -17.61 -10.77
N PHE A 29 4.15 -18.27 -11.92
CA PHE A 29 3.13 -19.31 -12.12
C PHE A 29 3.71 -20.70 -12.39
N ASP A 30 5.04 -20.87 -12.31
CA ASP A 30 5.74 -22.11 -12.61
C ASP A 30 5.35 -22.68 -14.00
N LEU A 31 5.26 -21.79 -14.99
CA LEU A 31 4.87 -22.15 -16.35
C LEU A 31 6.10 -22.52 -17.20
N PRO A 32 5.97 -23.42 -18.20
CA PRO A 32 7.07 -23.73 -19.10
C PRO A 32 7.61 -22.49 -19.83
N GLU A 33 8.91 -22.43 -20.11
CA GLU A 33 9.50 -21.34 -20.90
C GLU A 33 8.88 -21.28 -22.31
N LYS A 34 8.07 -20.23 -22.56
CA LYS A 34 7.38 -19.98 -23.84
C LYS A 34 7.17 -18.49 -24.05
N ASP A 35 6.83 -18.12 -25.29
CA ASP A 35 6.43 -16.75 -25.62
C ASP A 35 4.94 -16.50 -25.34
N TYR A 36 4.61 -16.30 -24.06
CA TYR A 36 3.28 -15.89 -23.62
C TYR A 36 2.93 -14.48 -24.10
N ALA A 37 3.88 -13.56 -24.02
CA ALA A 37 3.72 -12.16 -24.36
C ALA A 37 3.33 -11.99 -25.84
N GLY A 38 3.96 -12.74 -26.75
CA GLY A 38 3.61 -12.75 -28.18
C GLY A 38 2.19 -13.26 -28.47
N SER A 39 1.60 -14.05 -27.57
CA SER A 39 0.21 -14.53 -27.70
C SER A 39 -0.85 -13.55 -27.16
N LEU A 40 -0.44 -12.48 -26.46
CA LEU A 40 -1.35 -11.51 -25.87
C LEU A 40 -1.72 -10.42 -26.88
N GLY A 41 -2.89 -10.57 -27.51
CA GLY A 41 -3.52 -9.49 -28.27
C GLY A 41 -3.96 -8.31 -27.38
N LEU A 42 -4.34 -7.20 -28.01
CA LEU A 42 -4.76 -5.96 -27.31
C LEU A 42 -5.84 -6.22 -26.25
N SER A 43 -6.87 -7.01 -26.56
CA SER A 43 -7.95 -7.33 -25.62
C SER A 43 -7.42 -8.06 -24.37
N SER A 44 -6.48 -9.00 -24.53
CA SER A 44 -5.86 -9.71 -23.42
C SER A 44 -4.99 -8.77 -22.57
N LEU A 45 -4.25 -7.85 -23.19
CA LEU A 45 -3.46 -6.83 -22.48
C LEU A 45 -4.36 -5.86 -21.69
N LEU A 46 -5.50 -5.46 -22.23
CA LEU A 46 -6.48 -4.64 -21.52
C LEU A 46 -7.12 -5.41 -20.36
N ASN A 47 -7.43 -6.69 -20.54
CA ASN A 47 -7.93 -7.54 -19.46
C ASN A 47 -6.89 -7.73 -18.35
N LEU A 48 -5.61 -7.92 -18.68
CA LEU A 48 -4.53 -7.97 -17.69
C LEU A 48 -4.43 -6.69 -16.86
N LYS A 49 -4.63 -5.51 -17.48
CA LYS A 49 -4.70 -4.24 -16.73
C LYS A 49 -5.89 -4.20 -15.77
N SER A 50 -7.04 -4.75 -16.16
CA SER A 50 -8.20 -4.87 -15.28
C SER A 50 -7.89 -5.77 -14.09
N VAL A 51 -7.35 -6.97 -14.35
CA VAL A 51 -6.96 -7.93 -13.31
C VAL A 51 -5.93 -7.33 -12.35
N LEU A 52 -4.96 -6.56 -12.86
CA LEU A 52 -3.99 -5.85 -12.01
C LEU A 52 -4.68 -4.87 -11.05
N SER A 53 -5.76 -4.21 -11.48
CA SER A 53 -6.56 -3.36 -10.59
C SER A 53 -7.23 -4.18 -9.48
N ASP A 54 -7.76 -5.36 -9.79
CA ASP A 54 -8.38 -6.24 -8.80
C ASP A 54 -7.36 -6.83 -7.82
N ILE A 55 -6.15 -7.15 -8.29
CA ILE A 55 -5.02 -7.53 -7.43
C ILE A 55 -4.68 -6.39 -6.47
N ASN A 56 -4.57 -5.14 -6.96
CA ASN A 56 -4.30 -3.99 -6.09
C ASN A 56 -5.39 -3.80 -5.03
N ASN A 57 -6.66 -3.95 -5.42
CA ASN A 57 -7.79 -3.87 -4.48
C ASN A 57 -7.73 -5.00 -3.44
N THR A 58 -7.36 -6.22 -3.85
CA THR A 58 -7.20 -7.37 -2.96
C THR A 58 -6.10 -7.14 -1.93
N ILE A 59 -4.94 -6.63 -2.35
CA ILE A 59 -3.82 -6.29 -1.44
C ILE A 59 -4.24 -5.19 -0.46
N THR A 60 -4.97 -4.19 -0.95
CA THR A 60 -5.50 -3.09 -0.14
C THR A 60 -6.46 -3.60 0.93
N LEU A 61 -7.39 -4.49 0.56
CA LEU A 61 -8.31 -5.13 1.49
C LEU A 61 -7.57 -5.96 2.55
N LYS A 62 -6.61 -6.79 2.13
CA LYS A 62 -5.80 -7.60 3.07
C LYS A 62 -5.04 -6.71 4.05
N LEU A 63 -4.44 -5.61 3.59
CA LEU A 63 -3.75 -4.66 4.44
C LEU A 63 -4.71 -3.96 5.41
N ALA A 64 -5.90 -3.56 4.96
CA ALA A 64 -6.92 -2.95 5.81
C ALA A 64 -7.43 -3.93 6.89
N LEU A 65 -7.60 -5.21 6.57
CA LEU A 65 -7.94 -6.24 7.54
C LEU A 65 -6.81 -6.47 8.56
N GLY A 66 -5.56 -6.56 8.09
CA GLY A 66 -4.41 -6.66 9.00
C GLY A 66 -4.28 -5.45 9.91
N LEU A 67 -4.61 -4.25 9.41
CA LEU A 67 -4.69 -3.04 10.23
C LEU A 67 -5.84 -3.08 11.25
N ALA A 68 -7.01 -3.62 10.87
CA ALA A 68 -8.12 -3.81 11.79
C ALA A 68 -7.75 -4.75 12.94
N ASP A 69 -7.04 -5.84 12.65
CA ASP A 69 -6.56 -6.79 13.65
C ASP A 69 -5.52 -6.13 14.56
N TRP A 70 -4.53 -5.45 13.98
CA TRP A 70 -3.54 -4.66 14.74
C TRP A 70 -4.20 -3.62 15.64
N ALA A 71 -5.19 -2.87 15.14
CA ALA A 71 -5.88 -1.85 15.93
C ALA A 71 -6.69 -2.49 17.07
N SER A 72 -7.30 -3.65 16.83
CA SER A 72 -8.06 -4.39 17.85
C SER A 72 -7.17 -4.81 19.01
N GLU A 73 -5.98 -5.34 18.72
CA GLU A 73 -4.98 -5.67 19.74
C GLU A 73 -4.46 -4.41 20.45
N GLN A 74 -4.08 -3.39 19.68
CA GLN A 74 -3.44 -2.18 20.18
C GLN A 74 -4.36 -1.36 21.10
N PHE A 75 -5.65 -1.31 20.77
CA PHE A 75 -6.68 -0.62 21.55
C PHE A 75 -7.41 -1.53 22.55
N LYS A 76 -7.05 -2.82 22.60
CA LYS A 76 -7.68 -3.84 23.47
C LYS A 76 -9.20 -3.86 23.29
N LEU A 77 -9.64 -3.86 22.03
CA LEU A 77 -11.05 -3.93 21.68
C LEU A 77 -11.63 -5.27 22.10
N ASP A 78 -12.90 -5.28 22.49
CA ASP A 78 -13.63 -6.52 22.71
C ASP A 78 -14.02 -7.19 21.38
N ASP A 79 -14.55 -8.41 21.48
CA ASP A 79 -14.97 -9.19 20.31
C ASP A 79 -16.04 -8.47 19.46
N ALA A 80 -16.92 -7.69 20.09
CA ALA A 80 -18.00 -7.00 19.39
C ALA A 80 -17.44 -5.84 18.56
N ALA A 81 -16.58 -5.01 19.16
CA ALA A 81 -15.90 -3.91 18.50
C ALA A 81 -14.94 -4.41 17.40
N THR A 82 -14.23 -5.52 17.65
CA THR A 82 -13.35 -6.16 16.65
C THR A 82 -14.14 -6.63 15.43
N LYS A 83 -15.28 -7.30 15.65
CA LYS A 83 -16.16 -7.75 14.56
C LYS A 83 -16.74 -6.58 13.78
N GLU A 84 -17.16 -5.52 14.46
CA GLU A 84 -17.67 -4.32 13.81
C GLU A 84 -16.61 -3.64 12.97
N LEU A 85 -15.38 -3.51 13.48
CA LEU A 85 -14.26 -2.94 12.73
C LEU A 85 -13.97 -3.72 11.45
N ARG A 86 -13.89 -5.05 11.53
CA ARG A 86 -13.71 -5.91 10.35
C ARG A 86 -14.88 -5.79 9.36
N ARG A 87 -16.11 -5.69 9.86
CA ARG A 87 -17.31 -5.51 9.04
C ARG A 87 -17.26 -4.19 8.26
N ILE A 88 -16.85 -3.09 8.90
CA ILE A 88 -16.68 -1.78 8.23
C ILE A 88 -15.72 -1.90 7.05
N VAL A 89 -14.61 -2.62 7.21
CA VAL A 89 -13.63 -2.84 6.14
C VAL A 89 -14.21 -3.68 5.00
N LEU A 90 -14.91 -4.77 5.32
CA LEU A 90 -15.47 -5.70 4.32
C LEU A 90 -16.64 -5.09 3.53
N ASP A 91 -17.46 -4.26 4.19
CA ASP A 91 -18.64 -3.63 3.57
C ASP A 91 -18.30 -2.35 2.79
N ALA A 92 -17.05 -1.87 2.89
CA ALA A 92 -16.59 -0.67 2.21
C ALA A 92 -16.63 -0.84 0.69
N LYS A 93 -17.41 0.00 0.02
CA LYS A 93 -17.47 -0.01 -1.45
C LYS A 93 -16.17 0.56 -2.04
N PRO A 94 -15.71 0.03 -3.18
CA PRO A 94 -14.65 0.69 -3.95
C PRO A 94 -15.00 2.16 -4.20
N ASN A 95 -14.09 3.08 -3.85
CA ASN A 95 -14.26 4.54 -3.91
C ASN A 95 -15.18 5.17 -2.86
N SER A 96 -15.41 4.54 -1.70
CA SER A 96 -16.04 5.19 -0.56
C SER A 96 -15.25 6.44 -0.13
N ASN A 97 -15.95 7.55 0.15
CA ASN A 97 -15.32 8.84 0.48
C ASN A 97 -14.68 8.89 1.88
N GLY A 98 -14.82 7.83 2.69
CA GLY A 98 -14.31 7.72 4.06
C GLY A 98 -12.84 7.28 4.14
N PHE A 99 -12.36 7.07 5.36
CA PHE A 99 -11.06 6.45 5.62
C PHE A 99 -11.13 4.93 5.41
N ASP A 100 -10.02 4.31 5.02
CA ASP A 100 -9.96 2.86 4.75
C ASP A 100 -10.37 2.02 5.97
N VAL A 101 -9.96 2.45 7.18
CA VAL A 101 -10.30 1.80 8.45
C VAL A 101 -10.64 2.87 9.48
N TRP A 102 -11.76 2.72 10.17
CA TRP A 102 -12.15 3.65 11.23
C TRP A 102 -13.13 3.00 12.21
N LEU A 103 -13.16 3.55 13.42
CA LEU A 103 -14.14 3.20 14.44
C LEU A 103 -14.56 4.47 15.18
N GLY A 104 -15.84 4.57 15.57
CA GLY A 104 -16.34 5.70 16.36
C GLY A 104 -16.50 5.38 17.86
N TYR A 105 -16.59 4.10 18.21
CA TYR A 105 -16.83 3.58 19.56
C TYR A 105 -16.36 2.11 19.63
N PRO A 106 -15.80 1.60 20.75
CA PRO A 106 -15.59 2.28 22.04
C PRO A 106 -14.43 3.26 22.04
N ILE A 107 -13.50 3.12 21.10
CA ILE A 107 -12.37 4.01 20.90
C ILE A 107 -12.47 4.57 19.49
N ALA A 108 -12.56 5.90 19.39
CA ALA A 108 -12.63 6.57 18.12
C ALA A 108 -11.24 6.67 17.48
N PHE A 109 -11.07 6.27 16.22
CA PHE A 109 -9.84 6.47 15.44
C PHE A 109 -10.13 6.45 13.94
N VAL A 110 -9.16 6.95 13.16
CA VAL A 110 -9.19 6.87 11.69
C VAL A 110 -7.85 6.40 11.14
N ALA A 111 -7.89 5.70 10.02
CA ALA A 111 -6.69 5.20 9.39
C ALA A 111 -6.80 5.03 7.86
N GLU A 112 -5.67 5.21 7.20
CA GLU A 112 -5.49 4.93 5.76
C GLU A 112 -4.45 3.83 5.56
N VAL A 113 -4.59 3.08 4.47
CA VAL A 113 -3.63 2.07 4.07
C VAL A 113 -2.88 2.48 2.79
N LYS A 114 -1.61 2.08 2.69
CA LYS A 114 -0.79 2.28 1.50
C LYS A 114 -0.05 1.01 1.09
N CYS A 115 -0.45 0.50 -0.07
CA CYS A 115 0.15 -0.66 -0.73
C CYS A 115 1.16 -0.27 -1.82
N ASN A 116 1.72 0.95 -1.76
CA ASN A 116 2.61 1.44 -2.81
C ASN A 116 3.91 0.63 -2.82
N ILE A 117 4.10 -0.24 -3.82
CA ILE A 117 5.43 -0.81 -4.09
C ILE A 117 6.29 0.27 -4.74
N PRO A 118 7.48 0.59 -4.21
CA PRO A 118 8.37 1.59 -4.78
C PRO A 118 8.63 1.34 -6.28
N VAL A 119 8.71 2.41 -7.07
CA VAL A 119 8.90 2.29 -8.52
C VAL A 119 10.23 1.61 -8.86
N ASN A 120 10.24 0.87 -9.97
CA ASN A 120 11.43 0.22 -10.53
C ASN A 120 12.13 -0.80 -9.61
N GLY A 121 11.39 -1.44 -8.69
CA GLY A 121 11.99 -2.37 -7.72
C GLY A 121 12.99 -1.68 -6.78
N GLY A 122 12.89 -0.35 -6.65
CA GLY A 122 13.82 0.46 -5.88
C GLY A 122 13.40 0.61 -4.42
N ASN A 123 14.05 1.56 -3.75
CA ASN A 123 13.79 1.96 -2.37
C ASN A 123 13.28 3.40 -2.27
N LYS A 124 12.56 3.88 -3.30
CA LYS A 124 12.07 5.25 -3.40
C LYS A 124 10.70 5.32 -4.06
N TYR A 125 9.83 6.15 -3.51
CA TYR A 125 8.54 6.44 -4.11
C TYR A 125 8.67 7.39 -5.32
N GLY A 126 7.95 7.09 -6.38
CA GLY A 126 7.76 8.01 -7.51
C GLY A 126 6.94 9.24 -7.10
N ALA A 127 6.96 10.29 -7.92
CA ALA A 127 6.28 11.55 -7.62
C ALA A 127 4.79 11.38 -7.27
N ARG A 128 4.07 10.56 -8.06
CA ARG A 128 2.63 10.28 -7.82
C ARG A 128 2.38 9.57 -6.49
N GLN A 129 3.22 8.60 -6.16
CA GLN A 129 3.13 7.85 -4.90
C GLN A 129 3.36 8.76 -3.70
N ARG A 130 4.39 9.61 -3.76
CA ARG A 130 4.66 10.61 -2.71
C ARG A 130 3.49 11.56 -2.51
N HIS A 131 2.95 12.09 -3.61
CA HIS A 131 1.82 13.02 -3.53
C HIS A 131 0.58 12.36 -2.90
N GLY A 132 0.29 11.11 -3.26
CA GLY A 132 -0.79 10.34 -2.64
C GLY A 132 -0.58 10.11 -1.15
N ILE A 133 0.64 9.74 -0.73
CA ILE A 133 0.98 9.55 0.69
C ILE A 133 0.80 10.86 1.47
N VAL A 134 1.33 11.98 0.95
CA VAL A 134 1.21 13.29 1.60
C VAL A 134 -0.24 13.76 1.67
N ALA A 135 -1.04 13.53 0.61
CA ALA A 135 -2.45 13.88 0.58
C ALA A 135 -3.22 13.16 1.70
N ASP A 136 -2.97 11.88 1.89
CA ASP A 136 -3.61 11.07 2.92
C ASP A 136 -3.19 11.48 4.33
N ILE A 137 -1.91 11.78 4.55
CA ILE A 137 -1.42 12.32 5.84
C ILE A 137 -2.17 13.63 6.15
N ASN A 138 -2.31 14.52 5.18
CA ASN A 138 -3.04 15.76 5.39
C ASN A 138 -4.54 15.50 5.60
N ALA A 139 -5.14 14.50 4.95
CA ALA A 139 -6.54 14.12 5.16
C ALA A 139 -6.77 13.54 6.56
N LEU A 140 -5.84 12.72 7.07
CA LEU A 140 -5.88 12.20 8.44
C LEU A 140 -5.77 13.32 9.47
N LEU A 141 -4.89 14.32 9.24
CA LEU A 141 -4.72 15.45 10.16
C LEU A 141 -5.91 16.42 10.15
N ASN A 142 -6.46 16.71 8.97
CA ASN A 142 -7.44 17.79 8.80
C ASN A 142 -8.88 17.30 8.54
N GLY A 143 -9.08 15.99 8.41
CA GLY A 143 -10.33 15.37 8.03
C GLY A 143 -10.58 15.34 6.52
N LYS A 144 -11.51 14.47 6.09
CA LYS A 144 -12.00 14.40 4.71
C LYS A 144 -13.29 15.21 4.57
N ARG A 145 -13.22 16.33 3.83
CA ARG A 145 -14.38 17.23 3.62
C ARG A 145 -15.64 16.52 3.10
N LYS A 146 -15.48 15.52 2.23
CA LYS A 146 -16.60 14.77 1.63
C LYS A 146 -17.27 13.76 2.59
N ALA A 147 -16.58 13.37 3.66
CA ALA A 147 -17.07 12.37 4.60
C ALA A 147 -17.63 12.99 5.90
N SER A 148 -17.51 14.31 6.09
CA SER A 148 -17.86 15.01 7.35
C SER A 148 -17.24 14.37 8.60
N MET A 149 -16.15 13.62 8.46
CA MET A 149 -15.45 12.96 9.56
C MET A 149 -14.43 13.91 10.17
N MET A 150 -14.69 14.34 11.39
CA MET A 150 -13.75 15.12 12.20
C MET A 150 -12.68 14.19 12.76
N THR A 151 -11.40 14.52 12.52
CA THR A 151 -10.26 13.72 12.99
C THR A 151 -9.52 14.37 14.16
N LYS A 152 -10.00 15.53 14.62
CA LYS A 152 -9.42 16.23 15.77
C LYS A 152 -9.67 15.45 17.05
N GLY A 153 -8.65 15.29 17.88
CA GLY A 153 -8.78 14.62 19.18
C GLY A 153 -8.95 13.10 19.12
N ILE A 154 -8.66 12.46 17.98
CA ILE A 154 -8.63 11.00 17.83
C ILE A 154 -7.31 10.53 17.22
N PRO A 155 -6.86 9.29 17.49
CA PRO A 155 -5.70 8.70 16.85
C PRO A 155 -5.85 8.65 15.33
N LYS A 156 -4.73 8.86 14.64
CA LYS A 156 -4.61 8.89 13.18
C LYS A 156 -3.52 7.92 12.78
N ILE A 157 -3.86 6.91 12.01
CA ILE A 157 -2.93 5.84 11.67
C ILE A 157 -2.74 5.79 10.16
N MET A 158 -1.50 5.56 9.72
CA MET A 158 -1.19 5.28 8.33
C MET A 158 -0.43 3.98 8.25
N ALA A 159 -1.08 2.96 7.67
CA ALA A 159 -0.50 1.64 7.55
C ALA A 159 0.21 1.45 6.22
N PHE A 160 1.38 0.84 6.29
CA PHE A 160 2.17 0.42 5.15
C PHE A 160 2.36 -1.09 5.20
N LEU A 161 2.52 -1.74 4.04
CA LEU A 161 2.96 -3.13 4.00
C LEU A 161 4.34 -3.24 4.66
N ASP A 162 4.51 -4.28 5.49
CA ASP A 162 5.80 -4.56 6.13
C ASP A 162 6.77 -5.26 5.18
N LEU A 163 7.36 -4.47 4.28
CA LEU A 163 8.40 -4.93 3.36
C LEU A 163 9.67 -4.07 3.51
N PRO A 164 10.88 -4.65 3.42
CA PRO A 164 12.14 -3.91 3.56
C PRO A 164 12.26 -2.71 2.61
N GLU A 165 11.82 -2.85 1.37
CA GLU A 165 11.84 -1.81 0.34
C GLU A 165 10.87 -0.66 0.65
N ILE A 166 9.73 -0.96 1.27
CA ILE A 166 8.75 0.05 1.70
C ILE A 166 9.27 0.81 2.92
N ARG A 167 9.86 0.12 3.88
CA ARG A 167 10.56 0.75 5.02
C ARG A 167 11.65 1.70 4.53
N ALA A 168 12.50 1.25 3.60
CA ALA A 168 13.55 2.07 3.02
C ALA A 168 12.98 3.28 2.25
N ALA A 169 11.89 3.10 1.50
CA ALA A 169 11.20 4.18 0.81
C ALA A 169 10.59 5.22 1.77
N ASN A 170 10.04 4.79 2.90
CA ASN A 170 9.54 5.68 3.94
C ASN A 170 10.66 6.50 4.60
N VAL A 171 11.81 5.87 4.88
CA VAL A 171 13.01 6.58 5.40
C VAL A 171 13.47 7.63 4.38
N HIS A 172 13.53 7.28 3.10
CA HIS A 172 13.89 8.24 2.06
C HIS A 172 12.85 9.37 1.93
N LEU A 173 11.56 9.06 2.03
CA LEU A 173 10.48 10.06 1.99
C LEU A 173 10.66 11.11 3.09
N LEU A 174 10.85 10.69 4.35
CA LEU A 174 11.04 11.60 5.48
C LEU A 174 12.31 12.47 5.35
N LYS A 175 13.37 11.93 4.73
CA LYS A 175 14.60 12.70 4.45
C LYS A 175 14.43 13.75 3.36
N THR A 176 13.50 13.53 2.42
CA THR A 176 13.35 14.38 1.24
C THR A 176 12.17 15.34 1.32
N ASP A 177 11.17 15.05 2.16
CA ASP A 177 10.05 15.93 2.47
C ASP A 177 10.05 16.24 3.97
N LEU A 178 10.82 17.27 4.35
CA LEU A 178 11.00 17.66 5.76
C LEU A 178 9.70 18.11 6.42
N SER A 179 8.67 18.48 5.64
CA SER A 179 7.35 18.83 6.19
C SER A 179 6.66 17.66 6.87
N LEU A 180 7.07 16.42 6.57
CA LEU A 180 6.54 15.21 7.18
C LEU A 180 7.14 14.92 8.55
N LEU A 181 8.31 15.47 8.89
CA LEU A 181 8.94 15.24 10.19
C LEU A 181 8.10 15.73 11.37
N THR A 182 7.21 16.70 11.14
CA THR A 182 6.26 17.23 12.13
C THR A 182 4.84 16.65 11.99
N LYS A 183 4.62 15.72 11.06
CA LYS A 183 3.29 15.19 10.72
C LYS A 183 3.17 13.68 10.83
N LEU A 184 4.25 12.95 10.55
CA LEU A 184 4.28 11.49 10.51
C LEU A 184 5.37 10.96 11.43
N VAL A 185 4.98 10.10 12.38
CA VAL A 185 5.90 9.42 13.29
C VAL A 185 5.66 7.92 13.17
N PHE A 186 6.72 7.15 12.88
CA PHE A 186 6.60 5.69 12.85
C PHE A 186 6.63 5.12 14.26
N LEU A 187 5.63 4.31 14.61
CA LEU A 187 5.54 3.68 15.91
C LEU A 187 6.51 2.50 16.01
N PRO A 188 7.30 2.41 17.11
CA PRO A 188 7.96 1.18 17.49
C PRO A 188 6.93 0.08 17.80
N PRO A 189 7.31 -1.21 17.67
CA PRO A 189 6.44 -2.32 18.03
C PRO A 189 5.89 -2.20 19.46
N GLY A 190 4.58 -2.43 19.62
CA GLY A 190 3.88 -2.41 20.91
C GLY A 190 3.56 -1.02 21.48
N GLN A 191 3.93 0.07 20.80
CA GLN A 191 3.56 1.43 21.23
C GLN A 191 2.19 1.85 20.72
N ALA A 192 1.41 2.49 21.58
CA ALA A 192 0.10 3.03 21.23
C ALA A 192 0.21 4.42 20.58
N PRO A 193 -0.69 4.76 19.64
CA PRO A 193 -0.75 6.08 19.01
C PRO A 193 -1.33 7.15 19.94
N THR A 194 -0.59 7.55 20.98
CA THR A 194 -1.10 8.43 22.06
C THR A 194 -1.07 9.92 21.70
N ASN A 195 -0.12 10.37 20.88
CA ASN A 195 -0.05 11.77 20.46
C ASN A 195 -1.00 12.03 19.29
N LEU A 196 -2.07 12.79 19.54
CA LEU A 196 -3.16 12.98 18.58
C LEU A 196 -2.87 14.07 17.54
N GLU A 197 -1.76 14.79 17.65
CA GLU A 197 -1.35 15.83 16.70
C GLU A 197 -0.58 15.25 15.50
N TYR A 198 -0.13 13.99 15.58
CA TYR A 198 0.59 13.31 14.52
C TYR A 198 -0.22 12.19 13.89
N VAL A 199 0.14 11.85 12.66
CA VAL A 199 -0.17 10.57 12.05
C VAL A 199 0.87 9.55 12.50
N HIS A 200 0.40 8.39 12.94
CA HIS A 200 1.23 7.29 13.39
C HIS A 200 1.41 6.30 12.25
N GLY A 201 2.63 6.20 11.73
CA GLY A 201 3.01 5.22 10.72
C GLY A 201 3.19 3.84 11.35
N VAL A 202 2.53 2.83 10.80
CA VAL A 202 2.66 1.43 11.22
C VAL A 202 2.96 0.53 10.04
N TYR A 203 3.66 -0.58 10.30
CA TYR A 203 3.96 -1.60 9.30
C TYR A 203 3.15 -2.85 9.63
N ILE A 204 2.40 -3.33 8.65
CA ILE A 204 1.50 -4.47 8.79
C ILE A 204 1.97 -5.56 7.83
N SER A 205 2.23 -6.73 8.38
CA SER A 205 2.46 -7.94 7.60
C SER A 205 1.11 -8.49 7.14
N ILE A 206 1.02 -8.81 5.86
CA ILE A 206 -0.08 -9.63 5.34
C ILE A 206 0.45 -11.06 5.22
N GLU A 207 -0.27 -12.03 5.78
CA GLU A 207 0.06 -13.44 5.53
C GLU A 207 -0.12 -13.73 4.03
N ALA A 208 0.88 -14.39 3.45
CA ALA A 208 0.91 -14.82 2.05
C ALA A 208 -0.11 -15.94 1.81
#